data_AF-A0A815ZYH3-F1
#
_entry.id   AF-A0A815ZYH3-F1
#
_cell.length_a   1.000
_cell.length_b   1.000
_cell.length_c   1.000
_cell.angle_alpha   90.00
_cell.angle_beta   90.00
_cell.angle_gamma   90.00
#
_symmetry.space_group_name_H-M   'P 1'
#
loop_
_entity.id
_entity.type
_entity.pdbx_description
1 polymer ?
#
loop_
_entity_poly.entity_id
_entity_poly.type
_entity_poly.pdbx_seq_one_letter_code
_entity_poly.pdbx_strand_id
1 'polypeptide(L)'
;LLWIFTNIGTINKPPHFVEFGVSNGDQCNTRFLRELGWQGLMMDGGHDIPNINLHKERITPENINDLLAKYKTPPLIDLLSIDIDFDDYFVWKSILQAKRFHARVVVIEYNYAIPPNENRVVDPNQDSRRWTGSDYYGASMLAMTALGRAYNYTLIYAEKMGVNLCFIQTSILIEQNILHKVPSIKELHISRPAKYWKHPPEIDKTRRWIWNDTVWI
;
A
#
# COMPACT_ATOMS: atom_id res chain seq x y z
N LEU A 1 9.44 -0.60 -9.67
CA LEU A 1 8.85 0.74 -9.92
C LEU A 1 9.31 1.36 -11.23
N LEU A 2 10.60 1.62 -11.46
CA LEU A 2 11.08 2.16 -12.74
C LEU A 2 10.58 1.41 -13.96
N TRP A 3 10.75 0.08 -13.97
CA TRP A 3 10.30 -0.76 -15.07
C TRP A 3 8.81 -0.55 -15.38
N ILE A 4 7.96 -0.37 -14.36
CA ILE A 4 6.54 -0.09 -14.55
C ILE A 4 6.38 1.27 -15.27
N PHE A 5 6.96 2.34 -14.73
CA PHE A 5 6.80 3.68 -15.30
C PHE A 5 7.52 3.91 -16.63
N THR A 6 8.55 3.12 -16.96
CA THR A 6 9.13 3.08 -18.31
C THR A 6 8.14 2.51 -19.33
N ASN A 7 7.29 1.56 -18.94
CA ASN A 7 6.33 0.92 -19.84
C ASN A 7 4.96 1.61 -19.85
N ILE A 8 4.50 2.17 -18.72
CA ILE A 8 3.19 2.83 -18.62
C ILE A 8 3.25 4.35 -18.73
N GLY A 9 4.45 4.94 -18.76
CA GLY A 9 4.64 6.38 -18.73
C GLY A 9 4.15 7.03 -17.43
N THR A 10 4.13 8.35 -17.39
CA THR A 10 3.65 9.17 -16.26
C THR A 10 2.63 10.19 -16.77
N ILE A 11 1.75 10.66 -15.88
CA ILE A 11 0.72 11.67 -16.22
C ILE A 11 1.07 13.06 -15.70
N ASN A 12 1.83 13.15 -14.61
CA ASN A 12 2.25 14.43 -14.05
C ASN A 12 3.59 14.87 -14.64
N LYS A 13 3.81 16.19 -14.68
CA LYS A 13 5.08 16.79 -15.13
C LYS A 13 5.51 17.86 -14.11
N PRO A 14 6.49 17.58 -13.24
CA PRO A 14 7.19 16.30 -13.08
C PRO A 14 6.27 15.18 -12.53
N PRO A 15 6.64 13.90 -12.68
CA PRO A 15 5.89 12.79 -12.12
C PRO A 15 5.72 12.90 -10.60
N HIS A 16 4.59 12.43 -10.07
CA HIS A 16 4.22 12.65 -8.67
C HIS A 16 4.06 11.34 -7.88
N PHE A 17 4.72 11.22 -6.73
CA PHE A 17 4.49 10.14 -5.78
C PHE A 17 3.94 10.63 -4.42
N VAL A 18 3.28 9.73 -3.71
CA VAL A 18 2.92 9.89 -2.30
C VAL A 18 3.41 8.65 -1.55
N GLU A 19 4.05 8.82 -0.40
CA GLU A 19 4.44 7.69 0.45
C GLU A 19 4.16 7.94 1.93
N PHE A 20 3.66 6.91 2.61
CA PHE A 20 3.34 6.90 4.04
C PHE A 20 4.27 5.94 4.78
N GLY A 21 4.71 6.34 5.98
CA GLY A 21 5.58 5.55 6.86
C GLY A 21 7.02 5.42 6.37
N VAL A 22 7.60 6.54 5.93
CA VAL A 22 8.95 6.55 5.34
C VAL A 22 10.09 6.60 6.36
N SER A 23 9.81 6.66 7.66
CA SER A 23 10.81 6.98 8.69
C SER A 23 11.56 8.27 8.31
N ASN A 24 12.89 8.24 8.24
CA ASN A 24 13.72 9.36 7.81
C ASN A 24 13.86 9.51 6.27
N GLY A 25 13.19 8.68 5.47
CA GLY A 25 13.22 8.72 4.01
C GLY A 25 14.46 8.08 3.37
N ASP A 26 15.24 7.30 4.12
CA ASP A 26 16.39 6.54 3.59
C ASP A 26 16.02 5.14 3.09
N GLN A 27 15.11 4.46 3.80
CA GLN A 27 14.62 3.12 3.48
C GLN A 27 13.13 3.21 3.12
N CYS A 28 12.85 3.68 1.91
CA CYS A 28 11.48 3.80 1.40
C CYS A 28 11.42 3.44 -0.08
N ASN A 29 10.22 3.17 -0.60
CA ASN A 29 10.03 2.75 -1.99
C ASN A 29 10.31 3.90 -2.98
N THR A 30 10.24 5.15 -2.52
CA THR A 30 10.28 6.34 -3.40
C THR A 30 11.60 7.10 -3.41
N ARG A 31 12.57 6.76 -2.55
CA ARG A 31 13.86 7.47 -2.48
C ARG A 31 14.53 7.59 -3.84
N PHE A 32 14.63 6.48 -4.58
CA PHE A 32 15.24 6.48 -5.89
C PHE A 32 14.47 7.33 -6.93
N LEU A 33 13.13 7.37 -6.84
CA LEU A 33 12.30 8.22 -7.71
C LEU A 33 12.49 9.70 -7.39
N ARG A 34 12.59 10.05 -6.11
CA ARG A 34 12.94 11.40 -5.63
C ARG A 34 14.29 11.86 -6.19
N GLU A 35 15.31 11.00 -6.15
CA GLU A 35 16.64 11.28 -6.72
C GLU A 35 16.61 11.48 -8.24
N LEU A 36 15.63 10.89 -8.93
CA LEU A 36 15.37 11.12 -10.36
C LEU A 36 14.50 12.36 -10.65
N GLY A 37 14.21 13.18 -9.65
CA GLY A 37 13.48 14.43 -9.81
C GLY A 37 11.96 14.29 -9.83
N TRP A 38 11.41 13.16 -9.39
CA TRP A 38 9.97 13.07 -9.10
C TRP A 38 9.61 14.02 -7.96
N GLN A 39 8.44 14.65 -8.05
CA GLN A 39 7.87 15.38 -6.93
C GLN A 39 7.15 14.39 -6.02
N GLY A 40 7.34 14.55 -4.71
CA GLY A 40 6.83 13.59 -3.74
C GLY A 40 6.27 14.26 -2.51
N LEU A 41 5.14 13.76 -2.01
CA LEU A 41 4.71 13.99 -0.63
C LEU A 41 5.09 12.76 0.19
N MET A 42 5.85 12.94 1.26
CA MET A 42 6.12 11.87 2.22
C MET A 42 5.55 12.25 3.59
N MET A 43 5.07 11.25 4.32
CA MET A 43 4.54 11.43 5.67
C MET A 43 4.99 10.29 6.57
N ASP A 44 5.37 10.62 7.80
CA ASP A 44 5.80 9.65 8.81
C ASP A 44 5.35 10.07 10.21
N GLY A 45 5.07 9.12 11.11
CA GLY A 45 4.62 9.45 12.47
C GLY A 45 5.71 10.05 13.36
N GLY A 46 6.99 9.84 13.02
CA GLY A 46 8.15 10.20 13.82
C GLY A 46 8.98 11.36 13.27
N HIS A 47 9.01 11.55 11.96
CA HIS A 47 10.00 12.40 11.29
C HIS A 47 9.39 13.57 10.52
N ASP A 48 10.10 14.71 10.56
CA ASP A 48 9.84 15.89 9.76
C ASP A 48 11.16 16.29 9.09
N ILE A 49 11.19 16.26 7.76
CA ILE A 49 12.38 16.64 6.98
C ILE A 49 11.93 17.46 5.76
N PRO A 50 11.77 18.79 5.93
CA PRO A 50 11.12 19.64 4.93
C PRO A 50 11.81 19.70 3.56
N ASN A 51 13.14 19.52 3.52
CA ASN A 51 13.92 19.58 2.27
C ASN A 51 13.60 18.43 1.30
N ILE A 52 13.03 17.33 1.80
CA ILE A 52 12.53 16.22 0.98
C ILE A 52 11.01 16.18 0.94
N ASN A 53 10.31 17.21 1.45
CA ASN A 53 8.85 17.25 1.57
C ASN A 53 8.28 16.07 2.40
N LEU A 54 9.00 15.72 3.47
CA LEU A 54 8.58 14.76 4.49
C LEU A 54 7.99 15.51 5.68
N HIS A 55 6.72 15.21 6.01
CA HIS A 55 6.00 15.85 7.11
C HIS A 55 5.69 14.85 8.22
N LYS A 56 5.78 15.31 9.47
CA LYS A 56 5.41 14.49 10.61
C LYS A 56 3.90 14.42 10.76
N GLU A 57 3.30 13.28 10.43
CA GLU A 57 1.86 13.06 10.47
C GLU A 57 1.53 11.65 10.97
N ARG A 58 0.54 11.56 11.88
CA ARG A 58 -0.06 10.28 12.24
C ARG A 58 -1.23 10.00 11.32
N ILE A 59 -1.01 9.10 10.36
CA ILE A 59 -1.99 8.77 9.33
C ILE A 59 -3.03 7.81 9.89
N THR A 60 -4.28 8.06 9.55
CA THR A 60 -5.44 7.23 9.88
C THR A 60 -6.40 7.22 8.70
N PRO A 61 -7.31 6.23 8.58
CA PRO A 61 -8.34 6.25 7.55
C PRO A 61 -9.25 7.48 7.63
N GLU A 62 -9.45 8.04 8.82
CA GLU A 62 -10.33 9.18 9.05
C GLU A 62 -9.71 10.50 8.57
N ASN A 63 -8.39 10.66 8.67
CA ASN A 63 -7.71 11.92 8.34
C ASN A 63 -6.99 11.93 6.98
N ILE A 64 -6.75 10.78 6.34
CA ILE A 64 -5.82 10.72 5.21
C ILE A 64 -6.23 11.61 4.03
N ASN A 65 -7.52 11.68 3.73
CA ASN A 65 -8.03 12.51 2.63
C ASN A 65 -7.81 14.01 2.90
N ASP A 66 -7.87 14.43 4.16
CA ASP A 66 -7.62 15.81 4.55
C ASP A 66 -6.13 16.12 4.59
N LEU A 67 -5.28 15.15 4.96
CA LEU A 67 -3.82 15.29 4.85
C LEU A 67 -3.38 15.46 3.40
N LEU A 68 -3.88 14.63 2.47
CA LEU A 68 -3.58 14.77 1.04
C LEU A 68 -4.03 16.14 0.51
N ALA A 69 -5.19 16.64 0.95
CA ALA A 69 -5.66 17.97 0.58
C ALA A 69 -4.82 19.11 1.20
N LYS A 70 -4.46 19.00 2.48
CA LYS A 70 -3.62 19.95 3.22
C LYS A 70 -2.29 20.18 2.49
N TYR A 71 -1.68 19.10 2.00
CA TYR A 71 -0.41 19.15 1.27
C TYR A 71 -0.55 19.29 -0.23
N LYS A 72 -1.75 19.66 -0.73
CA LYS A 72 -2.02 19.98 -2.14
C LYS A 72 -1.62 18.85 -3.10
N THR A 73 -1.80 17.60 -2.68
CA THR A 73 -1.57 16.43 -3.55
C THR A 73 -2.42 16.56 -4.82
N PRO A 74 -1.88 16.26 -6.02
CA PRO A 74 -2.68 16.24 -7.23
C PRO A 74 -3.77 15.15 -7.15
N PRO A 75 -4.98 15.39 -7.69
CA PRO A 75 -6.05 14.37 -7.71
C PRO A 75 -5.65 13.06 -8.41
N LEU A 76 -4.72 13.13 -9.36
CA LEU A 76 -4.15 11.97 -10.02
C LEU A 76 -2.67 11.82 -9.65
N ILE A 77 -2.35 10.71 -9.03
CA ILE A 77 -1.02 10.41 -8.48
C ILE A 77 -0.38 9.33 -9.37
N ASP A 78 0.89 9.47 -9.75
CA ASP A 78 1.56 8.42 -10.51
C ASP A 78 1.81 7.19 -9.64
N LEU A 79 2.37 7.38 -8.44
CA LEU A 79 2.65 6.32 -7.47
C LEU A 79 2.13 6.66 -6.06
N LEU A 80 1.39 5.74 -5.45
CA LEU A 80 1.08 5.75 -4.02
C LEU A 80 1.78 4.57 -3.34
N SER A 81 2.54 4.81 -2.28
CA SER A 81 3.19 3.78 -1.45
C SER A 81 2.63 3.88 -0.02
N ILE A 82 2.15 2.78 0.54
CA ILE A 82 1.50 2.72 1.86
C ILE A 82 2.22 1.65 2.68
N ASP A 83 2.91 2.08 3.73
CA ASP A 83 3.65 1.20 4.64
C ASP A 83 3.55 1.77 6.06
N ILE A 84 2.43 1.54 6.74
CA ILE A 84 2.12 2.10 8.07
C ILE A 84 1.77 1.02 9.10
N ASP A 85 2.23 -0.21 8.85
CA ASP A 85 2.09 -1.45 9.61
C ASP A 85 0.64 -1.97 9.80
N PHE A 86 -0.24 -1.16 10.40
CA PHE A 86 -1.53 -1.63 10.92
C PHE A 86 -2.70 -1.28 10.01
N ASP A 87 -2.84 0.00 9.66
CA ASP A 87 -4.06 0.54 9.03
C ASP A 87 -4.00 0.59 7.49
N ASP A 88 -3.00 -0.01 6.86
CA ASP A 88 -2.71 0.06 5.42
C ASP A 88 -3.95 -0.21 4.56
N TYR A 89 -4.66 -1.29 4.87
CA TYR A 89 -5.90 -1.67 4.18
C TYR A 89 -6.98 -0.59 4.28
N PHE A 90 -7.19 -0.04 5.48
CA PHE A 90 -8.26 0.93 5.73
C PHE A 90 -7.91 2.32 5.21
N VAL A 91 -6.63 2.70 5.25
CA VAL A 91 -6.14 3.94 4.65
C VAL A 91 -6.33 3.89 3.14
N TRP A 92 -5.92 2.80 2.49
CA TRP A 92 -6.15 2.64 1.05
C TRP A 92 -7.64 2.64 0.72
N LYS A 93 -8.47 1.92 1.47
CA LYS A 93 -9.93 1.90 1.31
C LYS A 93 -10.55 3.29 1.45
N SER A 94 -10.09 4.10 2.42
CA SER A 94 -10.57 5.46 2.63
C SER A 94 -10.25 6.39 1.45
N ILE A 95 -9.04 6.30 0.89
CA ILE A 95 -8.65 7.05 -0.31
C ILE A 95 -9.56 6.67 -1.49
N LEU A 96 -9.75 5.36 -1.72
CA LEU A 96 -10.58 4.83 -2.80
C LEU A 96 -12.06 5.24 -2.67
N GLN A 97 -12.61 5.22 -1.46
CA GLN A 97 -14.01 5.58 -1.20
C GLN A 97 -14.29 7.07 -1.37
N ALA A 98 -13.34 7.93 -1.00
CA ALA A 98 -13.49 9.37 -1.13
C ALA A 98 -13.53 9.83 -2.59
N LYS A 99 -12.92 9.07 -3.51
CA LYS A 99 -12.84 9.38 -4.96
C LYS A 99 -12.24 10.77 -5.26
N ARG A 100 -11.50 11.34 -4.31
CA ARG A 100 -10.80 12.64 -4.45
C ARG A 100 -9.41 12.48 -5.05
N PHE A 101 -8.76 11.35 -4.75
CA PHE A 101 -7.40 11.03 -5.18
C PHE A 101 -7.37 9.64 -5.78
N HIS A 102 -6.66 9.48 -6.89
CA HIS A 102 -6.51 8.20 -7.58
C HIS A 102 -5.05 8.00 -7.97
N ALA A 103 -4.48 6.87 -7.59
CA ALA A 103 -3.11 6.51 -7.95
C ALA A 103 -3.10 5.59 -9.18
N ARG A 104 -2.15 5.75 -10.10
CA ARG A 104 -2.01 4.84 -11.24
C ARG A 104 -1.37 3.52 -10.83
N VAL A 105 -0.41 3.60 -9.92
CA VAL A 105 0.28 2.47 -9.31
C VAL A 105 0.18 2.60 -7.79
N VAL A 106 -0.15 1.50 -7.11
CA VAL A 106 -0.14 1.42 -5.65
C VAL A 106 0.87 0.37 -5.22
N VAL A 107 1.77 0.72 -4.32
CA VAL A 107 2.58 -0.21 -3.54
C VAL A 107 2.03 -0.20 -2.12
N ILE A 108 1.82 -1.37 -1.53
CA ILE A 108 1.20 -1.46 -0.21
C ILE A 108 1.77 -2.63 0.58
N GLU A 109 2.07 -2.40 1.86
CA GLU A 109 2.49 -3.44 2.79
C GLU A 109 1.37 -4.47 2.99
N TYR A 110 1.73 -5.74 3.11
CA TYR A 110 0.78 -6.80 3.44
C TYR A 110 1.40 -7.81 4.41
N ASN A 111 0.53 -8.55 5.09
CA ASN A 111 0.97 -9.58 6.01
C ASN A 111 1.12 -10.91 5.26
N TYR A 112 2.37 -11.27 4.93
CA TYR A 112 2.68 -12.52 4.24
C TYR A 112 2.38 -13.77 5.07
N ALA A 113 2.33 -13.66 6.41
CA ALA A 113 2.16 -14.81 7.29
C ALA A 113 0.74 -15.36 7.22
N ILE A 114 -0.20 -14.59 6.67
CA ILE A 114 -1.56 -15.01 6.40
C ILE A 114 -1.60 -15.87 5.12
N PRO A 115 -2.19 -17.08 5.16
CA PRO A 115 -2.37 -17.90 3.97
C PRO A 115 -3.07 -17.15 2.82
N PRO A 116 -2.68 -17.40 1.56
CA PRO A 116 -3.15 -16.63 0.41
C PRO A 116 -4.64 -16.84 0.10
N ASN A 117 -5.25 -17.86 0.67
CA ASN A 117 -6.67 -18.20 0.54
C ASN A 117 -7.52 -17.62 1.68
N GLU A 118 -6.93 -16.88 2.63
CA GLU A 118 -7.66 -16.31 3.76
C GLU A 118 -7.83 -14.80 3.58
N ASN A 119 -9.07 -14.33 3.73
CA ASN A 119 -9.42 -12.93 3.56
C ASN A 119 -9.50 -12.23 4.94
N ARG A 120 -8.32 -11.89 5.49
CA ARG A 120 -8.19 -11.34 6.84
C ARG A 120 -7.64 -9.92 6.82
N VAL A 121 -8.19 -9.07 7.66
CA VAL A 121 -7.71 -7.71 7.96
C VAL A 121 -7.65 -7.54 9.48
N VAL A 122 -6.77 -6.68 9.98
CA VAL A 122 -6.83 -6.26 11.38
C VAL A 122 -8.16 -5.58 11.70
N ASP A 123 -8.55 -5.56 12.96
CA ASP A 123 -9.75 -4.86 13.42
C ASP A 123 -9.48 -3.37 13.60
N PRO A 124 -10.13 -2.47 12.83
CA PRO A 124 -9.88 -1.05 12.90
C PRO A 124 -10.41 -0.42 14.20
N ASN A 125 -11.23 -1.13 14.98
CA ASN A 125 -11.79 -0.65 16.25
C ASN A 125 -10.93 -0.99 17.47
N GLN A 126 -9.71 -1.51 17.27
CA GLN A 126 -8.77 -1.79 18.36
C GLN A 126 -8.22 -0.49 18.95
N ASP A 127 -8.26 -0.33 20.28
CA ASP A 127 -7.96 0.92 21.01
C ASP A 127 -6.64 1.60 20.63
N SER A 128 -5.61 0.83 20.27
CA SER A 128 -4.28 1.38 19.98
C SER A 128 -4.01 1.61 18.49
N ARG A 129 -4.74 0.93 17.58
CA ARG A 129 -4.50 0.90 16.12
C ARG A 129 -3.01 0.94 15.77
N ARG A 130 -2.22 0.16 16.50
CA ARG A 130 -0.76 0.21 16.47
C ARG A 130 -0.24 -1.21 16.48
N TRP A 131 0.67 -1.47 15.56
CA TRP A 131 1.41 -2.71 15.56
C TRP A 131 2.34 -2.81 16.77
N THR A 132 2.34 -3.99 17.39
CA THR A 132 3.12 -4.32 18.59
C THR A 132 4.35 -5.16 18.29
N GLY A 133 4.65 -5.38 17.00
CA GLY A 133 5.72 -6.27 16.55
C GLY A 133 5.31 -7.75 16.44
N SER A 134 4.04 -8.08 16.70
CA SER A 134 3.46 -9.42 16.58
C SER A 134 3.12 -9.79 15.13
N ASP A 135 2.65 -11.01 14.88
CA ASP A 135 2.12 -11.44 13.58
C ASP A 135 0.73 -10.84 13.25
N TYR A 136 0.19 -9.97 14.11
CA TYR A 136 -1.09 -9.28 13.95
C TYR A 136 -0.90 -7.84 13.47
N TYR A 137 -0.93 -7.65 12.15
CA TYR A 137 -0.80 -6.37 11.47
C TYR A 137 -1.37 -6.44 10.04
N GLY A 138 -1.66 -5.27 9.47
CA GLY A 138 -2.10 -5.09 8.09
C GLY A 138 -3.25 -6.00 7.64
N ALA A 139 -3.08 -6.57 6.45
CA ALA A 139 -4.08 -7.43 5.84
C ALA A 139 -3.44 -8.51 4.96
N SER A 140 -4.23 -9.54 4.63
CA SER A 140 -3.80 -10.61 3.74
C SER A 140 -3.69 -10.17 2.28
N MET A 141 -2.91 -10.91 1.50
CA MET A 141 -2.83 -10.71 0.05
C MET A 141 -4.21 -10.80 -0.63
N LEU A 142 -5.08 -11.70 -0.17
CA LEU A 142 -6.43 -11.84 -0.69
C LEU A 142 -7.30 -10.62 -0.37
N ALA A 143 -7.21 -10.08 0.86
CA ALA A 143 -7.93 -8.89 1.25
C ALA A 143 -7.53 -7.67 0.43
N MET A 144 -6.22 -7.43 0.28
CA MET A 144 -5.70 -6.35 -0.55
C MET A 144 -6.13 -6.51 -2.01
N THR A 145 -6.09 -7.73 -2.54
CA THR A 145 -6.50 -8.00 -3.92
C THR A 145 -7.99 -7.78 -4.14
N ALA A 146 -8.84 -8.21 -3.19
CA ALA A 146 -10.28 -8.00 -3.26
C ALA A 146 -10.63 -6.50 -3.22
N LEU A 147 -9.97 -5.73 -2.34
CA LEU A 147 -10.11 -4.27 -2.29
C LEU A 147 -9.70 -3.63 -3.61
N GLY A 148 -8.51 -3.96 -4.12
CA GLY A 148 -8.04 -3.44 -5.40
C GLY A 148 -9.02 -3.70 -6.54
N ARG A 149 -9.48 -4.96 -6.67
CA ARG A 149 -10.46 -5.35 -7.72
C ARG A 149 -11.76 -4.57 -7.63
N ALA A 150 -12.29 -4.37 -6.42
CA ALA A 150 -13.52 -3.61 -6.20
C ALA A 150 -13.42 -2.14 -6.67
N TYR A 151 -12.21 -1.60 -6.82
CA TYR A 151 -11.95 -0.25 -7.29
C TYR A 151 -11.10 -0.20 -8.57
N ASN A 152 -11.15 -1.23 -9.41
CA ASN A 152 -10.46 -1.31 -10.71
C ASN A 152 -8.93 -1.24 -10.61
N TYR A 153 -8.34 -1.93 -9.65
CA TYR A 153 -6.92 -2.21 -9.58
C TYR A 153 -6.64 -3.71 -9.71
N THR A 154 -5.56 -4.01 -10.41
CA THR A 154 -5.07 -5.37 -10.61
C THR A 154 -3.76 -5.55 -9.85
N LEU A 155 -3.67 -6.57 -8.99
CA LEU A 155 -2.41 -7.01 -8.39
C LEU A 155 -1.50 -7.56 -9.51
N ILE A 156 -0.30 -7.00 -9.68
CA ILE A 156 0.63 -7.42 -10.72
C ILE A 156 1.92 -8.05 -10.19
N TYR A 157 2.25 -7.81 -8.92
CA TYR A 157 3.51 -8.24 -8.34
C TYR A 157 3.41 -8.33 -6.82
N ALA A 158 4.09 -9.34 -6.26
CA ALA A 158 4.38 -9.46 -4.84
C ALA A 158 5.90 -9.49 -4.66
N GLU A 159 6.39 -8.64 -3.80
CA GLU A 159 7.82 -8.46 -3.53
C GLU A 159 8.38 -9.70 -2.80
N LYS A 160 9.58 -10.14 -3.19
CA LYS A 160 10.12 -11.46 -2.80
C LYS A 160 10.32 -11.64 -1.30
N MET A 161 10.55 -10.55 -0.56
CA MET A 161 10.66 -10.58 0.90
C MET A 161 9.29 -10.65 1.60
N GLY A 162 8.20 -10.57 0.84
CA GLY A 162 6.84 -10.68 1.37
C GLY A 162 6.41 -9.43 2.13
N VAL A 163 6.99 -8.27 1.82
CA VAL A 163 6.63 -7.00 2.47
C VAL A 163 5.57 -6.28 1.64
N ASN A 164 5.83 -6.12 0.33
CA ASN A 164 5.06 -5.22 -0.52
C ASN A 164 4.27 -5.95 -1.61
N LEU A 165 3.05 -5.51 -1.86
CA LEU A 165 2.28 -5.79 -3.07
C LEU A 165 2.32 -4.59 -4.02
N CYS A 166 2.24 -4.83 -5.32
CA CYS A 166 2.13 -3.77 -6.33
C CYS A 166 0.89 -3.96 -7.19
N PHE A 167 0.07 -2.92 -7.26
CA PHE A 167 -1.14 -2.83 -8.03
C PHE A 167 -1.02 -1.77 -9.13
N ILE A 168 -1.71 -1.98 -10.24
CA ILE A 168 -1.88 -0.99 -11.31
C ILE A 168 -3.37 -0.84 -11.60
N GLN A 169 -3.83 0.36 -11.94
CA GLN A 169 -5.19 0.57 -12.46
C GLN A 169 -5.47 -0.35 -13.65
N THR A 170 -6.54 -1.12 -13.57
CA THR A 170 -6.88 -2.15 -14.55
C THR A 170 -7.05 -1.58 -15.96
N SER A 171 -7.56 -0.35 -16.10
CA SER A 171 -7.69 0.34 -17.39
C SER A 171 -6.36 0.48 -18.12
N ILE A 172 -5.26 0.78 -17.42
CA ILE A 172 -3.92 0.89 -18.01
C ILE A 172 -3.48 -0.45 -18.62
N LEU A 173 -3.77 -1.56 -17.93
CA LEU A 173 -3.43 -2.90 -18.42
C LEU A 173 -4.28 -3.33 -19.62
N ILE A 174 -5.53 -2.85 -19.68
CA ILE A 174 -6.45 -3.08 -20.81
C ILE A 174 -5.96 -2.27 -22.02
N GLU A 175 -5.68 -0.98 -21.85
CA GLU A 175 -5.19 -0.08 -22.90
C GLU A 175 -3.88 -0.59 -23.53
N GLN A 176 -3.00 -1.18 -22.72
CA GLN A 176 -1.75 -1.80 -23.18
C GLN A 176 -1.91 -3.24 -23.69
N ASN A 177 -3.11 -3.82 -23.61
CA ASN A 177 -3.38 -5.21 -23.96
C ASN A 177 -2.44 -6.21 -23.25
N ILE A 178 -2.24 -6.03 -21.94
CA ILE A 178 -1.40 -6.91 -21.11
C ILE A 178 -2.11 -7.50 -19.90
N LEU A 179 -3.41 -7.20 -19.70
CA LEU A 179 -4.18 -7.77 -18.59
C LEU A 179 -4.14 -9.31 -18.57
N HIS A 180 -4.18 -9.94 -19.74
CA HIS A 180 -4.11 -11.40 -19.89
C HIS A 180 -2.76 -12.01 -19.49
N LYS A 181 -1.72 -11.19 -19.30
CA LYS A 181 -0.37 -11.63 -18.88
C LYS A 181 -0.16 -11.51 -17.38
N VAL A 182 -1.13 -10.96 -16.64
CA VAL A 182 -1.00 -10.77 -15.20
C VAL A 182 -1.11 -12.13 -14.50
N PRO A 183 -0.15 -12.49 -13.63
CA PRO A 183 -0.19 -13.74 -12.88
C PRO A 183 -1.35 -13.76 -11.87
N SER A 184 -1.85 -14.96 -11.59
CA SER A 184 -2.84 -15.17 -10.54
C SER A 184 -2.26 -14.91 -9.14
N ILE A 185 -3.14 -14.68 -8.15
CA ILE A 185 -2.74 -14.57 -6.72
C ILE A 185 -1.89 -15.79 -6.30
N LYS A 186 -2.24 -16.99 -6.79
CA LYS A 186 -1.53 -18.23 -6.46
C LYS A 186 -0.10 -18.23 -7.02
N GLU A 187 0.10 -17.68 -8.21
CA GLU A 187 1.44 -17.55 -8.84
C GLU A 187 2.27 -16.44 -8.20
N LEU A 188 1.62 -15.39 -7.70
CA LEU A 188 2.29 -14.30 -6.97
C LEU A 188 2.58 -14.63 -5.52
N HIS A 189 1.85 -15.55 -4.92
CA HIS A 189 2.01 -15.89 -3.51
C HIS A 189 3.39 -16.48 -3.21
N ILE A 190 4.01 -15.97 -2.15
CA ILE A 190 5.30 -16.41 -1.65
C ILE A 190 5.06 -17.26 -0.40
N SER A 191 5.32 -18.57 -0.52
CA SER A 191 5.08 -19.54 0.57
C SER A 191 6.14 -19.50 1.68
N ARG A 192 7.29 -18.90 1.40
CA ARG A 192 8.42 -18.74 2.34
C ARG A 192 9.21 -17.48 1.98
N PRO A 193 8.89 -16.30 2.52
CA PRO A 193 9.81 -15.19 2.41
C PRO A 193 11.12 -15.54 3.11
N ALA A 194 12.19 -14.83 2.77
CA ALA A 194 13.51 -15.09 3.32
C ALA A 194 13.46 -15.19 4.86
N LYS A 195 14.28 -16.10 5.42
CA LYS A 195 14.28 -16.59 6.82
C LYS A 195 14.22 -15.54 7.95
N TYR A 196 14.25 -14.25 7.66
CA TYR A 196 14.61 -13.20 8.60
C TYR A 196 13.43 -12.49 9.28
N TRP A 197 12.18 -12.68 8.84
CA TRP A 197 11.05 -11.84 9.30
C TRP A 197 9.90 -12.58 9.98
N LYS A 198 10.20 -13.53 10.88
CA LYS A 198 9.13 -14.19 11.66
C LYS A 198 8.74 -13.33 12.86
N HIS A 199 7.59 -12.68 12.78
CA HIS A 199 7.00 -12.03 13.94
C HIS A 199 6.51 -13.06 14.95
N PRO A 200 6.67 -12.81 16.26
CA PRO A 200 6.08 -13.64 17.30
C PRO A 200 4.54 -13.62 17.20
N PRO A 201 3.87 -14.70 17.60
CA PRO A 201 2.40 -14.73 17.67
C PRO A 201 1.86 -13.59 18.55
N GLU A 202 0.74 -13.00 18.15
CA GLU A 202 -0.01 -12.07 18.99
C GLU A 202 -0.48 -12.74 20.28
N ILE A 203 -0.15 -12.13 21.41
CA ILE A 203 -0.47 -12.64 22.76
C ILE A 203 -1.71 -11.98 23.34
N ASP A 204 -2.07 -10.79 22.85
CA ASP A 204 -3.27 -10.09 23.26
C ASP A 204 -4.51 -10.73 22.63
N LYS A 205 -5.34 -11.38 23.47
CA LYS A 205 -6.54 -12.12 23.04
C LYS A 205 -7.71 -11.20 22.64
N THR A 206 -7.63 -9.89 22.90
CA THR A 206 -8.65 -8.93 22.45
C THR A 206 -8.44 -8.52 20.99
N ARG A 207 -7.22 -8.67 20.48
CA ARG A 207 -6.88 -8.44 19.07
C ARG A 207 -7.30 -9.64 18.22
N ARG A 208 -8.26 -9.41 17.32
CA ARG A 208 -8.84 -10.46 16.49
C ARG A 208 -8.86 -10.05 15.02
N TRP A 209 -8.61 -11.02 14.15
CA TRP A 209 -8.76 -10.82 12.72
C TRP A 209 -10.24 -10.62 12.38
N ILE A 210 -10.51 -9.66 11.50
CA ILE A 210 -11.80 -9.56 10.83
C ILE A 210 -11.70 -10.36 9.53
N TRP A 211 -12.67 -11.25 9.34
CA TRP A 211 -12.87 -11.94 8.07
C TRP A 211 -13.66 -11.03 7.15
N ASN A 212 -13.09 -10.67 6.01
CA ASN A 212 -13.77 -9.84 5.03
C ASN A 212 -14.61 -10.76 4.13
N ASP A 213 -15.89 -10.91 4.45
CA ASP A 213 -16.81 -11.79 3.74
C ASP A 213 -17.17 -11.28 2.33
N THR A 214 -16.68 -10.09 1.96
CA THR A 214 -16.85 -9.51 0.62
C THR A 214 -15.86 -10.11 -0.37
N VAL A 215 -16.01 -11.41 -0.68
CA VAL A 215 -15.31 -12.04 -1.80
C VAL A 215 -16.23 -11.97 -3.01
N TRP A 216 -16.10 -10.91 -3.82
CA TRP A 216 -16.60 -10.96 -5.19
C TRP A 216 -15.61 -11.84 -5.98
N ILE A 217 -15.91 -13.15 -6.04
CA ILE A 217 -15.18 -14.14 -6.86
C ILE A 217 -15.51 -13.89 -8.33
#